data_AF-W4HMQ1-F1
#
_entry.id   AF-W4HMQ1-F1
#
_cell.length_a   1.000
_cell.length_b   1.000
_cell.length_c   1.000
_cell.angle_alpha   90.00
_cell.angle_beta   90.00
_cell.angle_gamma   90.00
#
_symmetry.space_group_name_H-M   'P 1'
#
loop_
_entity.id
_entity.type
_entity.pdbx_description
1 polymer ?
#
loop_
_entity_poly.entity_id
_entity_poly.type
_entity_poly.pdbx_seq_one_letter_code
_entity_poly.pdbx_strand_id
1 'polypeptide(L)'
;MTSVRAVRTLGLATLALSLAACGGARFSGGEPGIRQVGGTTLIEDVEGATLVIDENGCQAVMSEGASTAETVRDADGVPVCVDIDG
;
A
#
# COMPACT_ATOMS: atom_id res chain seq x y z
N MET A 1 -9.81 -52.94 -14.33
CA MET A 1 -8.37 -53.24 -14.45
C MET A 1 -7.66 -51.89 -14.63
N THR A 2 -7.17 -51.25 -13.55
CA THR A 2 -5.73 -51.16 -13.15
C THR A 2 -4.81 -50.72 -14.31
N SER A 3 -3.96 -49.69 -14.25
CA SER A 3 -3.37 -48.95 -13.12
C SER A 3 -2.65 -47.65 -13.63
N VAL A 4 -2.86 -46.55 -12.91
CA VAL A 4 -1.92 -45.51 -12.41
C VAL A 4 -0.59 -45.23 -13.13
N ARG A 5 -0.31 -43.94 -13.45
CA ARG A 5 0.83 -43.17 -12.91
C ARG A 5 0.75 -41.66 -13.14
N ALA A 6 0.77 -40.94 -12.01
CA ALA A 6 0.92 -39.50 -11.89
C ALA A 6 2.36 -39.04 -12.20
N VAL A 7 2.50 -37.91 -12.89
CA VAL A 7 3.70 -37.07 -12.84
C VAL A 7 3.25 -35.62 -12.60
N ARG A 8 3.29 -35.29 -11.31
CA ARG A 8 3.62 -34.01 -10.67
C ARG A 8 3.47 -32.73 -11.52
N THR A 9 2.38 -32.04 -11.21
CA THR A 9 2.17 -30.58 -11.18
C THR A 9 3.46 -29.74 -11.17
N LEU A 10 3.85 -29.23 -12.34
CA LEU A 10 4.64 -28.00 -12.48
C LEU A 10 3.65 -26.84 -12.60
N GLY A 11 3.00 -26.51 -11.48
CA GLY A 11 2.17 -25.33 -11.34
C GLY A 11 3.02 -24.09 -11.18
N LEU A 12 3.72 -23.67 -12.24
CA LEU A 12 4.25 -22.32 -12.36
C LEU A 12 3.17 -21.45 -13.01
N ALA A 13 2.10 -21.22 -12.26
CA ALA A 13 1.22 -20.09 -12.53
C ALA A 13 2.00 -18.84 -12.10
N THR A 14 2.88 -18.35 -12.98
CA THR A 14 3.40 -16.99 -12.94
C THR A 14 2.21 -16.05 -13.12
N LEU A 15 1.54 -15.77 -12.00
CA LEU A 15 0.60 -14.69 -11.86
C LEU A 15 1.43 -13.41 -11.94
N ALA A 16 1.76 -13.00 -13.17
CA ALA A 16 2.30 -11.69 -13.48
C ALA A 16 1.19 -10.68 -13.20
N LEU A 17 1.00 -10.37 -11.92
CA LEU A 17 0.14 -9.30 -11.47
C LEU A 17 0.84 -8.01 -11.88
N SER A 18 0.46 -7.53 -13.06
CA SER A 18 0.74 -6.21 -13.57
C SER A 18 0.21 -5.19 -12.57
N LEU A 19 1.01 -4.83 -11.57
CA LEU A 19 0.90 -3.55 -10.89
C LEU A 19 1.30 -2.48 -11.91
N ALA A 20 0.36 -2.20 -12.81
CA ALA A 20 0.37 -1.01 -13.61
C ALA A 20 0.52 0.16 -12.66
N ALA A 21 1.66 0.84 -12.80
CA ALA A 21 1.94 2.19 -12.37
C ALA A 21 0.67 2.99 -12.02
N CYS A 22 0.27 3.00 -10.75
CA CYS A 22 -0.55 4.08 -10.24
C CYS A 22 0.41 5.25 -10.11
N GLY A 23 0.28 6.19 -11.05
CA GLY A 23 1.23 7.26 -11.28
C GLY A 23 1.61 7.97 -9.99
N GLY A 24 2.91 8.17 -9.80
CA GLY A 24 3.45 8.96 -8.71
C GLY A 24 2.73 10.30 -8.67
N ALA A 25 1.89 10.46 -7.65
CA ALA A 25 1.34 11.75 -7.30
C ALA A 25 2.55 12.62 -6.94
N ARG A 26 2.83 13.62 -7.78
CA ARG A 26 3.77 14.67 -7.41
C ARG A 26 3.05 15.53 -6.37
N PHE A 27 3.39 15.32 -5.09
CA PHE A 27 2.95 16.18 -4.00
C PHE A 27 3.72 17.49 -4.13
N SER A 28 3.10 18.45 -4.80
CA SER A 28 3.59 19.83 -4.88
C SER A 28 3.18 20.51 -3.58
N GLY A 29 4.17 20.86 -2.75
CA GLY A 29 4.02 21.40 -1.40
C GLY A 29 2.83 22.35 -1.23
N GLY A 30 1.78 21.82 -0.60
CA GLY A 30 0.68 22.59 -0.07
C GLY A 30 0.99 23.02 1.36
N GLU A 31 0.20 23.95 1.88
CA GLU A 31 0.19 24.22 3.32
C GLU A 31 -0.10 22.91 4.08
N PRO A 32 0.62 22.65 5.19
CA PRO A 32 0.45 21.43 5.97
C PRO A 32 -1.01 21.26 6.39
N GLY A 33 -1.54 20.06 6.26
CA GLY A 33 -2.97 19.85 6.43
C GLY A 33 -3.46 18.46 6.04
N ILE A 34 -4.76 18.28 6.22
CA ILE A 34 -5.47 17.02 5.94
C ILE A 34 -6.23 17.18 4.62
N ARG A 35 -6.01 16.27 3.68
CA ARG A 35 -6.71 16.26 2.39
C ARG A 35 -7.09 14.85 1.98
N GLN A 36 -8.27 14.69 1.40
CA GLN A 36 -8.73 13.43 0.82
C GLN A 36 -8.52 13.42 -0.70
N VAL A 37 -8.02 12.29 -1.21
CA VAL A 37 -7.80 12.06 -2.64
C VAL A 37 -8.35 10.67 -2.98
N GLY A 38 -9.53 10.63 -3.59
CA GLY A 38 -10.25 9.36 -3.76
C GLY A 38 -10.60 8.74 -2.40
N GLY A 39 -10.29 7.46 -2.22
CA GLY A 39 -10.46 6.74 -0.95
C GLY A 39 -9.32 6.93 0.05
N THR A 40 -8.31 7.74 -0.27
CA THR A 40 -7.11 7.90 0.54
C THR A 40 -7.10 9.23 1.28
N THR A 41 -6.80 9.20 2.57
CA THR A 41 -6.55 10.41 3.37
C THR A 41 -5.05 10.68 3.44
N LEU A 42 -4.67 11.92 3.20
CA LEU A 42 -3.30 12.42 3.27
C LEU A 42 -3.19 13.46 4.37
N ILE A 43 -2.15 13.37 5.17
CA ILE A 43 -1.85 14.27 6.27
C ILE A 43 -0.41 14.74 6.09
N GLU A 44 -0.24 15.98 5.65
CA GLU A 44 1.07 16.59 5.41
C GLU A 44 1.56 17.31 6.67
N ASP A 45 2.77 16.97 7.11
CA ASP A 45 3.46 17.60 8.23
C ASP A 45 4.23 18.86 7.79
N VAL A 46 4.49 19.77 8.73
CA VAL A 46 5.31 20.97 8.52
C VAL A 46 6.73 20.64 8.06
N GLU A 47 7.21 19.43 8.38
CA GLU A 47 8.53 18.91 7.98
C GLU A 47 8.51 18.23 6.59
N GLY A 48 7.38 18.23 5.88
CA GLY A 48 7.28 17.73 4.50
C GLY A 48 7.03 16.22 4.37
N ALA A 49 6.96 15.49 5.48
CA ALA A 49 6.50 14.10 5.48
C ALA A 49 4.98 14.05 5.31
N THR A 50 4.47 13.02 4.63
CA THR A 50 3.04 12.78 4.45
C THR A 50 2.65 11.43 5.03
N LEU A 51 1.73 11.43 6.00
CA LEU A 51 1.03 10.23 6.42
C LEU A 51 -0.12 9.96 5.43
N VAL A 52 -0.16 8.74 4.92
CA VAL A 52 -1.13 8.24 3.95
C VAL A 52 -1.97 7.17 4.65
N ILE A 53 -3.28 7.31 4.58
CA ILE A 53 -4.24 6.32 5.08
C ILE A 53 -5.04 5.84 3.87
N ASP A 54 -4.93 4.56 3.53
CA ASP A 54 -5.61 3.99 2.38
C ASP A 54 -7.12 3.75 2.63
N GLU A 55 -7.80 3.23 1.61
CA GLU A 55 -9.23 2.94 1.67
C GLU A 55 -9.61 1.86 2.69
N ASN A 56 -8.64 1.05 3.15
CA ASN A 56 -8.80 0.02 4.16
C ASN A 56 -8.42 0.54 5.57
N GLY A 57 -8.11 1.83 5.70
CA GLY A 57 -7.68 2.44 6.95
C GLY A 57 -6.22 2.17 7.32
N CYS A 58 -5.43 1.56 6.43
CA CYS A 58 -4.04 1.21 6.72
C CYS A 58 -3.07 2.38 6.49
N GLN A 59 -2.12 2.53 7.40
CA GLN A 59 -1.21 3.68 7.46
C GLN A 59 0.10 3.42 6.72
N ALA A 60 0.58 4.42 5.99
CA ALA A 60 1.89 4.47 5.37
C ALA A 60 2.49 5.88 5.46
N VAL A 61 3.82 6.01 5.55
CA VAL A 61 4.50 7.30 5.59
C VAL A 61 5.29 7.49 4.30
N MET A 62 5.15 8.65 3.70
CA MET A 62 5.97 9.10 2.58
C MET A 62 6.86 10.24 3.06
N SER A 63 8.16 10.03 3.04
CA SER A 63 9.12 11.09 3.38
C SER A 63 9.14 12.17 2.30
N GLU A 64 9.57 13.38 2.66
CA GLU A 64 9.75 14.47 1.70
C GLU A 64 10.65 14.03 0.54
N GLY A 65 10.20 14.24 -0.70
CA GLY A 65 10.94 13.88 -1.91
C GLY A 65 10.93 12.38 -2.25
N ALA A 66 10.34 11.51 -1.43
CA ALA A 66 10.15 10.11 -1.76
C ALA A 66 9.06 9.94 -2.82
N SER A 67 9.22 8.96 -3.71
CA SER A 67 8.20 8.60 -4.70
C SER A 67 7.26 7.47 -4.24
N THR A 68 7.54 6.88 -3.08
CA THR A 68 6.85 5.71 -2.54
C THR A 68 6.63 5.87 -1.06
N ALA A 69 5.43 5.53 -0.59
CA ALA A 69 5.11 5.45 0.83
C ALA A 69 5.52 4.09 1.41
N GLU A 70 5.99 4.08 2.65
CA GLU A 70 6.35 2.88 3.40
C GLU A 70 5.26 2.55 4.44
N THR A 71 4.79 1.31 4.46
CA THR A 71 3.74 0.88 5.41
C THR A 71 4.22 0.99 6.85
N VAL A 72 3.42 1.64 7.69
CA VAL A 72 3.65 1.67 9.14
C VAL A 72 3.30 0.30 9.71
N ARG A 73 4.24 -0.29 10.45
CA ARG A 73 4.08 -1.60 11.08
C ARG A 73 4.23 -1.48 12.59
N ASP A 74 3.52 -2.32 13.31
CA ASP A 74 3.69 -2.49 14.75
C ASP A 74 4.96 -3.29 15.09
N ALA A 75 5.14 -3.58 16.39
CA ALA A 75 6.29 -4.33 16.88
C ALA A 75 6.35 -5.78 16.37
N ASP A 76 5.22 -6.34 15.95
CA ASP A 76 5.10 -7.70 15.41
C ASP A 76 5.23 -7.72 13.88
N GLY A 77 5.37 -6.54 13.24
CA GLY A 77 5.49 -6.38 11.81
C GLY A 77 4.15 -6.33 11.07
N VAL A 78 3.03 -6.22 11.79
CA VAL A 78 1.67 -6.13 11.23
C VAL A 78 1.39 -4.68 10.81
N PRO A 79 0.73 -4.44 9.66
CA PRO A 79 0.33 -3.09 9.26
C PRO A 79 -0.57 -2.43 10.31
N VAL A 80 -0.27 -1.18 10.64
CA VAL A 80 -1.12 -0.37 11.52
C VAL A 80 -2.30 0.15 10.71
N CYS A 81 -3.50 -0.31 11.02
CA CYS A 81 -4.73 0.14 10.37
C CYS A 81 -5.71 0.67 11.42
N VAL A 82 -6.48 1.70 11.06
CA VAL A 82 -7.61 2.17 11.87
C VAL A 82 -8.87 1.41 11.46
N ASP A 83 -9.66 1.04 12.46
CA ASP A 83 -10.96 0.42 12.21
C ASP A 83 -11.88 1.41 11.51
N ILE A 84 -12.35 1.05 10.33
CA ILE A 84 -13.25 1.86 9.49
C ILE A 84 -14.72 1.44 9.66
N ASP A 85 -14.97 0.35 10.39
CA ASP A 85 -16.30 -0.13 10.77
C ASP A 85 -16.67 0.45 12.14
N GLY A 86 -17.11 1.70 12.16
CA GLY A 86 -17.66 2.36 13.36
C GLY A 86 -18.92 1.71 13.91
#